data_AF-A0A521WNJ6-F1
#
_entry.id   AF-A0A521WNJ6-F1
#
_cell.length_a   1.000
_cell.length_b   1.000
_cell.length_c   1.000
_cell.angle_alpha   90.00
_cell.angle_beta   90.00
_cell.angle_gamma   90.00
#
_symmetry.space_group_name_H-M   'P 1'
#
loop_
_entity.id
_entity.type
_entity.pdbx_description
1 polymer ?
#
loop_
_entity_poly.entity_id
_entity_poly.type
_entity_poly.pdbx_seq_one_letter_code
_entity_poly.pdbx_strand_id
1 'polypeptide(L)'
;MTARSTTRTAAQFPSSPPSPPVDEAPARTPAQQPAHVRLAGLDGVRGIAVLAVMAYHFALFAELPTSATWLDSTVATVTNTGWVGVDLFFVLSGFLITGILYDAAAAPTGYFRAFYARRALRILPVYFGFLAVLLWLLPAVHSMQSADFHELRRNQLWFWGFSANIWMAGRQWWQANLYGTGHLWSLAIEEQFYIVWPAVVLLSRRRGLMAIAAIAIVVPFVLRIALWQADAR
;
A
#
# COMPACT_ATOMS: atom_id res chain seq x y z
N MET A 1 -51.79 92.73 32.18
CA MET A 1 -50.76 91.96 32.91
C MET A 1 -51.08 90.47 32.71
N THR A 2 -50.50 89.86 31.68
CA THR A 2 -49.45 88.79 31.75
C THR A 2 -50.03 87.48 32.30
N ALA A 3 -50.10 86.34 31.59
CA ALA A 3 -49.03 85.64 30.87
C ALA A 3 -49.64 84.62 29.86
N ARG A 4 -49.25 84.69 28.57
CA ARG A 4 -48.32 83.78 27.86
C ARG A 4 -48.78 82.32 27.74
N SER A 5 -49.41 82.03 26.61
CA SER A 5 -49.61 80.71 26.01
C SER A 5 -48.27 80.07 25.64
N THR A 6 -48.03 78.87 26.15
CA THR A 6 -46.84 78.05 25.92
C THR A 6 -46.97 77.28 24.60
N THR A 7 -46.17 77.68 23.61
CA THR A 7 -45.97 76.93 22.36
C THR A 7 -45.17 75.67 22.64
N ARG A 8 -45.73 74.52 22.24
CA ARG A 8 -45.17 73.17 22.36
C ARG A 8 -44.04 72.97 21.35
N THR A 9 -42.79 73.06 21.78
CA THR A 9 -41.60 72.69 20.99
C THR A 9 -41.55 71.18 20.81
N ALA A 10 -41.66 70.73 19.56
CA ALA A 10 -41.45 69.33 19.19
C ALA A 10 -39.98 68.94 19.44
N ALA A 11 -39.78 67.88 20.23
CA ALA A 11 -38.46 67.32 20.51
C ALA A 11 -37.87 66.72 19.23
N GLN A 12 -36.72 67.25 18.83
CA GLN A 12 -35.91 66.78 17.72
C GLN A 12 -35.20 65.50 18.17
N PHE A 13 -35.56 64.35 17.57
CA PHE A 13 -34.88 63.08 17.83
C PHE A 13 -33.45 63.13 17.27
N PRO A 14 -32.41 62.77 18.04
CA PRO A 14 -31.06 62.68 17.51
C PRO A 14 -30.97 61.53 16.49
N SER A 15 -30.45 61.84 15.31
CA SER A 15 -30.11 60.86 14.27
C SER A 15 -29.13 59.82 14.79
N SER A 16 -29.45 58.54 14.60
CA SER A 16 -28.56 57.42 14.93
C SER A 16 -27.18 57.61 14.29
N PRO A 17 -26.08 57.26 14.99
CA PRO A 17 -24.75 57.28 14.39
C PRO A 17 -24.66 56.23 13.26
N PRO A 18 -23.80 56.45 12.25
CA PRO A 18 -23.57 55.48 11.19
C PRO A 18 -23.03 54.17 11.77
N SER A 19 -23.54 53.05 11.27
CA SER A 19 -23.08 51.71 11.65
C SER A 19 -21.58 51.58 11.38
N PRO A 20 -20.79 50.95 12.27
CA PRO A 20 -19.39 50.68 12.00
C PRO A 20 -19.28 49.81 10.73
N PRO A 21 -18.19 49.93 9.96
CA PRO A 21 -17.94 49.04 8.85
C PRO A 21 -17.98 47.60 9.37
N VAL A 22 -18.76 46.76 8.70
CA VAL A 22 -18.73 45.31 8.95
C VAL A 22 -17.31 44.89 8.62
N ASP A 23 -16.49 44.68 9.65
CA ASP A 23 -15.23 43.97 9.51
C ASP A 23 -15.57 42.64 8.85
N GLU A 24 -15.24 42.52 7.55
CA GLU A 24 -15.16 41.25 6.86
C GLU A 24 -14.20 40.41 7.69
N ALA A 25 -14.76 39.53 8.53
CA ALA A 25 -14.00 38.55 9.26
C ALA A 25 -13.04 37.89 8.25
N PRO A 26 -11.71 37.92 8.48
CA PRO A 26 -10.76 37.44 7.50
C PRO A 26 -11.17 36.02 7.11
N ALA A 27 -11.42 35.84 5.82
CA ALA A 27 -11.79 34.55 5.24
C ALA A 27 -10.85 33.51 5.84
N ARG A 28 -11.41 32.57 6.62
CA ARG A 28 -10.62 31.53 7.28
C ARG A 28 -9.83 30.84 6.18
N THR A 29 -8.53 31.13 6.12
CA THR A 29 -7.60 30.44 5.24
C THR A 29 -7.85 28.95 5.49
N PRO A 30 -8.15 28.13 4.46
CA PRO A 30 -8.31 26.70 4.67
C PRO A 30 -7.09 26.26 5.44
N ALA A 31 -7.28 25.75 6.66
CA ALA A 31 -6.20 25.32 7.50
C ALA A 31 -5.30 24.43 6.63
N GLN A 32 -4.09 24.93 6.33
CA GLN A 32 -3.11 24.15 5.60
C GLN A 32 -2.91 22.91 6.44
N GLN A 33 -3.53 21.81 6.01
CA GLN A 33 -3.24 20.50 6.58
C GLN A 33 -1.71 20.40 6.54
N PRO A 34 -1.06 20.14 7.68
CA PRO A 34 0.38 20.10 7.73
C PRO A 34 0.80 19.17 6.61
N ALA A 35 1.58 19.70 5.66
CA ALA A 35 2.10 18.92 4.56
C ALA A 35 2.85 17.78 5.22
N HIS A 36 2.24 16.59 5.30
CA HIS A 36 2.95 15.38 5.66
C HIS A 36 4.17 15.41 4.76
N VAL A 37 5.35 15.55 5.37
CA VAL A 37 6.62 15.49 4.66
C VAL A 37 6.61 14.12 4.00
N ARG A 38 6.13 14.06 2.75
CA ARG A 38 6.26 12.87 1.92
C ARG A 38 7.76 12.74 1.82
N LEU A 39 8.28 11.70 2.45
CA LEU A 39 9.68 11.33 2.32
C LEU A 39 9.85 10.89 0.86
N ALA A 40 10.00 11.86 -0.04
CA ALA A 40 10.00 11.66 -1.48
C ALA A 40 11.10 10.66 -1.91
N GLY A 41 12.18 10.58 -1.13
CA GLY A 41 13.20 9.56 -1.28
C GLY A 41 12.67 8.14 -1.14
N LEU A 42 11.75 7.88 -0.20
CA LEU A 42 11.16 6.54 -0.01
C LEU A 42 10.31 6.12 -1.22
N ASP A 43 9.54 7.05 -1.76
CA ASP A 43 8.73 6.81 -2.96
C ASP A 43 9.61 6.63 -4.21
N GLY A 44 10.74 7.35 -4.31
CA GLY A 44 11.74 7.15 -5.36
C GLY A 44 12.39 5.76 -5.32
N VAL A 45 12.78 5.30 -4.12
CA VAL A 45 13.34 3.95 -3.93
C VAL A 45 12.31 2.87 -4.27
N ARG A 46 11.03 3.08 -3.92
CA ARG A 46 9.94 2.20 -4.38
C ARG A 46 9.84 2.16 -5.91
N GLY A 47 9.93 3.31 -6.56
CA GLY A 47 9.91 3.40 -8.03
C GLY A 47 11.01 2.55 -8.66
N ILE A 48 12.24 2.64 -8.14
CA ILE A 48 13.37 1.82 -8.58
C ILE A 48 13.10 0.33 -8.35
N ALA A 49 12.53 -0.03 -7.19
CA ALA A 49 12.14 -1.40 -6.89
C ALA A 49 11.09 -1.93 -7.89
N VAL A 50 10.08 -1.14 -8.25
CA VAL A 50 9.07 -1.52 -9.28
C VAL A 50 9.77 -1.81 -10.60
N LEU A 51 10.65 -0.91 -11.04
CA LEU A 51 11.31 -1.05 -12.33
C LEU A 51 12.19 -2.31 -12.37
N ALA A 52 12.91 -2.61 -11.28
CA ALA A 52 13.68 -3.84 -11.17
C ALA A 52 12.78 -5.10 -11.27
N VAL A 53 11.65 -5.12 -10.55
CA VAL A 53 10.69 -6.24 -10.58
C VAL A 53 10.05 -6.37 -11.95
N MET A 54 9.66 -5.27 -12.59
CA MET A 54 9.09 -5.28 -13.94
C MET A 54 10.11 -5.83 -14.94
N ALA A 55 11.36 -5.38 -14.86
CA ALA A 55 12.41 -5.87 -15.74
C ALA A 55 12.58 -7.40 -15.57
N TYR A 56 12.66 -7.89 -14.32
CA TYR A 56 12.73 -9.32 -14.02
C TYR A 56 11.59 -10.12 -14.67
N HIS A 57 10.36 -9.67 -14.50
CA HIS A 57 9.20 -10.36 -15.09
C HIS A 57 9.21 -10.31 -16.62
N PHE A 58 9.55 -9.16 -17.22
CA PHE A 58 9.65 -9.06 -18.67
C PHE A 58 10.76 -9.96 -19.23
N ALA A 59 11.93 -10.04 -18.57
CA ALA A 59 12.99 -10.97 -18.98
C ALA A 59 12.54 -12.43 -18.88
N LEU A 60 11.78 -12.78 -17.84
CA LEU A 60 11.24 -14.12 -17.65
C LEU A 60 10.19 -14.49 -18.71
N PHE A 61 9.38 -13.52 -19.15
CA PHE A 61 8.38 -13.73 -20.20
C PHE A 61 8.93 -13.63 -21.62
N ALA A 62 9.98 -12.82 -21.85
CA ALA A 62 10.52 -12.54 -23.19
C ALA A 62 11.58 -13.54 -23.65
N GLU A 63 11.92 -14.55 -22.84
CA GLU A 63 12.96 -15.56 -23.15
C GLU A 63 14.25 -14.93 -23.71
N LEU A 64 14.77 -13.89 -23.04
CA LEU A 64 15.90 -13.12 -23.56
C LEU A 64 17.10 -14.05 -23.91
N PRO A 65 17.71 -13.89 -25.10
CA PRO A 65 18.85 -14.71 -25.51
C PRO A 65 19.98 -14.61 -24.50
N THR A 66 20.45 -15.74 -23.97
CA THR A 66 21.52 -15.78 -22.97
C THR A 66 22.92 -15.93 -23.57
N SER A 67 23.04 -16.14 -24.88
CA SER A 67 24.22 -16.78 -25.48
C SER A 67 24.88 -16.08 -26.68
N ALA A 68 24.51 -14.85 -27.06
CA ALA A 68 25.06 -14.22 -28.27
C ALA A 68 26.23 -13.25 -28.01
N THR A 69 26.22 -12.47 -26.92
CA THR A 69 27.23 -11.42 -26.65
C THR A 69 27.47 -11.23 -25.14
N TRP A 70 28.62 -10.67 -24.74
CA TRP A 70 28.89 -10.23 -23.35
C TRP A 70 27.82 -9.25 -22.84
N LEU A 71 27.25 -8.44 -23.74
CA LEU A 71 26.16 -7.52 -23.44
C LEU A 71 24.88 -8.29 -23.06
N ASP A 72 24.53 -9.34 -23.81
CA ASP A 72 23.35 -10.17 -23.55
C ASP A 72 23.46 -10.90 -22.21
N SER A 73 24.64 -11.42 -21.89
CA SER A 73 24.90 -12.04 -20.59
C SER A 73 24.80 -11.05 -19.43
N THR A 74 25.26 -9.82 -19.64
CA THR A 74 25.19 -8.76 -18.61
C THR A 74 23.75 -8.32 -18.39
N VAL A 75 23.00 -8.08 -19.47
CA VAL A 75 21.59 -7.72 -19.42
C VAL A 75 20.79 -8.84 -18.75
N ALA A 76 20.99 -10.11 -19.15
CA ALA A 76 20.32 -11.24 -18.52
C ALA A 76 20.62 -11.31 -17.01
N THR A 77 21.86 -11.10 -16.60
CA THR A 77 22.26 -11.14 -15.17
C THR A 77 21.59 -10.01 -14.37
N VAL A 78 21.65 -8.77 -14.86
CA VAL A 78 21.04 -7.62 -14.19
C VAL A 78 19.54 -7.80 -14.07
N THR A 79 18.89 -8.21 -15.15
CA THR A 79 17.45 -8.37 -15.17
C THR A 79 16.98 -9.53 -14.31
N ASN A 80 17.72 -10.65 -14.29
CA ASN A 80 17.49 -11.77 -13.40
C ASN A 80 17.75 -11.44 -11.92
N THR A 81 18.42 -10.32 -11.61
CA THR A 81 18.59 -9.85 -10.22
C THR A 81 17.42 -8.97 -9.75
N GLY A 82 16.51 -8.60 -10.66
CA GLY A 82 15.39 -7.71 -10.35
C GLY A 82 14.39 -8.23 -9.32
N TRP A 83 14.40 -9.53 -9.00
CA TRP A 83 13.60 -10.11 -7.90
C TRP A 83 13.93 -9.48 -6.54
N VAL A 84 15.15 -8.97 -6.33
CA VAL A 84 15.56 -8.26 -5.10
C VAL A 84 14.70 -7.02 -4.85
N GLY A 85 14.07 -6.46 -5.89
CA GLY A 85 13.11 -5.38 -5.74
C GLY A 85 11.91 -5.76 -4.85
N VAL A 86 11.52 -7.04 -4.79
CA VAL A 86 10.45 -7.53 -3.89
C VAL A 86 10.88 -7.44 -2.42
N ASP A 87 12.11 -7.83 -2.10
CA ASP A 87 12.65 -7.72 -0.75
C ASP A 87 12.70 -6.26 -0.30
N LEU A 88 13.15 -5.38 -1.20
CA LEU A 88 13.16 -3.95 -0.95
C LEU A 88 11.74 -3.41 -0.70
N PHE A 89 10.74 -3.87 -1.45
CA PHE A 89 9.34 -3.53 -1.19
C PHE A 89 8.89 -3.92 0.22
N PHE A 90 9.22 -5.13 0.68
CA PHE A 90 8.86 -5.57 2.03
C PHE A 90 9.54 -4.73 3.12
N VAL A 91 10.82 -4.39 2.96
CA VAL A 91 11.55 -3.52 3.89
C VAL A 91 10.87 -2.14 3.96
N LEU A 92 10.54 -1.55 2.82
CA LEU A 92 9.89 -0.23 2.74
C LEU A 92 8.46 -0.25 3.29
N SER A 93 7.72 -1.35 3.10
CA SER A 93 6.39 -1.54 3.67
C SER A 93 6.46 -1.66 5.20
N GLY A 94 7.44 -2.41 5.73
CA GLY A 94 7.77 -2.51 7.15
C GLY A 94 8.10 -1.17 7.80
N PHE A 95 8.98 -0.40 7.17
CA PHE A 95 9.32 0.95 7.62
C PHE A 95 8.10 1.87 7.64
N LEU A 96 7.32 1.88 6.55
CA LEU A 96 6.15 2.75 6.43
C LEU A 96 5.04 2.40 7.43
N ILE A 97 4.70 1.12 7.61
CA ILE A 97 3.64 0.74 8.55
C ILE A 97 4.06 1.01 10.00
N THR A 98 5.33 0.76 10.34
CA THR A 98 5.86 1.01 11.69
C THR A 98 5.92 2.51 11.98
N GLY A 99 6.33 3.32 11.01
CA GLY A 99 6.28 4.78 11.12
C GLY A 99 4.87 5.30 11.35
N ILE A 100 3.89 4.80 10.59
CA ILE A 100 2.47 5.13 10.80
C ILE A 100 1.99 4.75 12.20
N LEU A 101 2.39 3.58 12.71
CA LEU A 101 2.03 3.17 14.06
C LEU A 101 2.65 4.07 15.14
N TYR A 102 3.89 4.48 14.93
CA TYR A 102 4.60 5.39 15.82
C TYR A 102 3.93 6.77 15.83
N ASP A 103 3.62 7.31 14.65
CA ASP A 103 2.96 8.60 14.49
C ASP A 103 1.51 8.55 15.00
N ALA A 104 0.82 7.42 14.84
CA ALA A 104 -0.55 7.22 15.30
C ALA A 104 -0.69 7.35 16.82
N ALA A 105 0.38 7.12 17.60
CA ALA A 105 0.37 7.34 19.04
C ALA A 105 0.15 8.82 19.43
N ALA A 106 0.49 9.75 18.54
CA ALA A 106 0.31 11.20 18.73
C ALA A 106 -0.77 11.79 17.81
N ALA A 107 -1.38 10.99 16.93
CA ALA A 107 -2.27 11.47 15.88
C ALA A 107 -3.76 11.53 16.32
N PRO A 108 -4.58 12.35 15.64
CA PRO A 108 -6.02 12.39 15.87
C PRO A 108 -6.72 11.04 15.64
N THR A 109 -7.81 10.81 16.37
CA THR A 109 -8.71 9.66 16.17
C THR A 109 -9.13 9.53 14.71
N GLY A 110 -8.85 8.38 14.09
CA GLY A 110 -9.23 8.08 12.70
C GLY A 110 -8.09 8.16 11.67
N TYR A 111 -6.90 8.61 12.04
CA TYR A 111 -5.72 8.62 11.16
C TYR A 111 -5.43 7.23 10.55
N PHE A 112 -5.45 6.20 11.39
CA PHE A 112 -5.26 4.80 10.98
C PHE A 112 -6.33 4.37 9.97
N ARG A 113 -7.62 4.58 10.28
CA ARG A 113 -8.73 4.24 9.37
C ARG A 113 -8.59 4.91 8.00
N ALA A 114 -8.20 6.18 7.98
CA ALA A 114 -8.00 6.92 6.74
C ALA A 114 -6.83 6.36 5.91
N PHE A 115 -5.76 5.90 6.56
CA PHE A 115 -4.66 5.22 5.88
C PHE A 115 -5.10 3.91 5.20
N TYR A 116 -5.78 3.01 5.94
CA TYR A 116 -6.28 1.74 5.37
C TYR A 116 -7.29 1.99 4.27
N ALA A 117 -8.21 2.95 4.44
CA ALA A 117 -9.20 3.27 3.42
C ALA A 117 -8.53 3.71 2.09
N ARG A 118 -7.55 4.61 2.15
CA ARG A 118 -6.81 5.05 0.96
C ARG A 118 -6.06 3.90 0.29
N ARG A 119 -5.45 3.02 1.09
CA ARG A 119 -4.73 1.85 0.57
C ARG A 119 -5.67 0.85 -0.09
N ALA A 120 -6.77 0.51 0.58
CA ALA A 120 -7.78 -0.41 0.09
C ALA A 120 -8.39 0.07 -1.24
N LEU A 121 -8.75 1.36 -1.32
CA LEU A 121 -9.29 1.96 -2.56
C LEU A 121 -8.29 2.00 -3.71
N ARG A 122 -6.98 1.92 -3.43
CA ARG A 122 -5.94 1.86 -4.46
C ARG A 122 -5.68 0.44 -4.95
N ILE A 123 -5.65 -0.55 -4.05
CA ILE A 123 -5.20 -1.92 -4.36
C ILE A 123 -6.36 -2.84 -4.70
N LEU A 124 -7.44 -2.83 -3.92
CA LEU A 124 -8.54 -3.79 -4.06
C LEU A 124 -9.22 -3.71 -5.44
N PRO A 125 -9.52 -2.53 -6.02
CA PRO A 125 -10.19 -2.47 -7.32
C PRO A 125 -9.35 -3.10 -8.43
N VAL A 126 -8.04 -2.81 -8.45
CA VAL A 126 -7.12 -3.34 -9.46
C VAL A 126 -6.92 -4.85 -9.26
N TYR A 127 -6.77 -5.30 -8.00
CA TYR A 127 -6.60 -6.70 -7.67
C TYR A 127 -7.78 -7.56 -8.10
N PHE A 128 -8.99 -7.20 -7.65
CA PHE A 128 -10.20 -7.94 -7.99
C PHE A 128 -10.58 -7.78 -9.47
N GLY A 129 -10.28 -6.62 -10.07
CA GLY A 129 -10.40 -6.41 -11.50
C GLY A 129 -9.51 -7.36 -12.30
N PHE A 130 -8.23 -7.49 -11.93
CA PHE A 130 -7.32 -8.45 -12.55
C PHE A 130 -7.83 -9.88 -12.43
N LEU A 131 -8.27 -10.32 -11.25
CA LEU A 131 -8.82 -11.66 -11.05
C LEU A 131 -10.11 -11.90 -11.85
N ALA A 132 -11.01 -10.92 -11.90
CA ALA A 132 -12.24 -11.02 -12.68
C ALA A 132 -11.95 -11.13 -14.18
N VAL A 133 -10.99 -10.33 -14.67
CA VAL A 133 -10.55 -10.40 -16.07
C VAL A 133 -9.95 -11.77 -16.37
N LEU A 134 -9.04 -12.25 -15.53
CA LEU A 134 -8.34 -13.51 -15.74
C LEU A 134 -9.25 -14.74 -15.62
N LEU A 135 -10.13 -14.78 -14.62
CA LEU A 135 -10.94 -15.97 -14.33
C LEU A 135 -12.24 -16.02 -15.14
N TRP A 136 -12.80 -14.87 -15.52
CA TRP A 136 -14.15 -14.80 -16.10
C TRP A 136 -14.15 -14.19 -17.51
N LEU A 137 -13.52 -13.03 -17.72
CA LEU A 137 -13.57 -12.34 -19.02
C LEU A 137 -12.72 -13.05 -20.09
N LEU A 138 -11.44 -13.30 -19.82
CA LEU A 138 -10.53 -13.92 -20.79
C LEU A 138 -11.00 -15.31 -21.25
N PRO A 139 -11.46 -16.21 -20.35
CA PRO A 139 -11.96 -17.52 -20.76
C PRO A 139 -13.24 -17.42 -21.59
N ALA A 140 -14.10 -16.42 -21.34
CA ALA A 140 -15.32 -16.21 -22.11
C ALA A 140 -15.03 -15.75 -23.56
N VAL A 141 -13.93 -15.02 -23.78
CA VAL A 141 -13.54 -14.50 -25.11
C VAL A 141 -12.62 -15.46 -25.86
N HIS A 142 -11.70 -16.13 -25.17
CA HIS A 142 -10.63 -16.94 -25.78
C HIS A 142 -10.79 -18.44 -25.57
N SER A 143 -11.89 -18.91 -24.95
CA SER A 143 -12.15 -20.34 -24.70
C SER A 143 -10.96 -21.07 -24.07
N MET A 144 -10.43 -20.50 -22.97
CA MET A 144 -9.27 -21.06 -22.27
C MET A 144 -9.63 -22.42 -21.63
N GLN A 145 -9.05 -23.51 -22.13
CA GLN A 145 -9.31 -24.89 -21.66
C GLN A 145 -8.02 -25.65 -21.30
N SER A 146 -6.92 -24.95 -21.04
CA SER A 146 -5.65 -25.58 -20.64
C SER A 146 -5.75 -26.21 -19.24
N ALA A 147 -4.91 -27.22 -18.99
CA ALA A 147 -4.76 -27.81 -17.66
C ALA A 147 -4.43 -26.76 -16.59
N ASP A 148 -3.56 -25.81 -16.93
CA ASP A 148 -3.17 -24.68 -16.08
C ASP A 148 -4.37 -23.79 -15.72
N PHE A 149 -5.26 -23.51 -16.67
CA PHE A 149 -6.44 -22.71 -16.40
C PHE A 149 -7.42 -23.45 -15.48
N HIS A 150 -7.61 -24.75 -15.70
CA HIS A 150 -8.42 -25.60 -14.81
C HIS A 150 -7.86 -25.62 -13.38
N GLU A 151 -6.53 -25.70 -13.24
CA GLU A 151 -5.87 -25.66 -11.95
C GLU A 151 -6.02 -24.31 -11.25
N LEU A 152 -5.83 -23.21 -11.98
CA LEU A 152 -6.04 -21.85 -11.48
C LEU A 152 -7.49 -21.67 -11.00
N ARG A 153 -8.47 -22.09 -11.80
CA ARG A 153 -9.90 -21.98 -11.47
C ARG A 153 -10.29 -22.86 -10.27
N ARG A 154 -9.73 -24.05 -10.14
CA ARG A 154 -9.94 -24.94 -8.99
C ARG A 154 -9.44 -24.31 -7.69
N ASN A 155 -8.34 -23.56 -7.76
CA ASN A 155 -7.69 -22.95 -6.61
C ASN A 155 -7.98 -21.45 -6.45
N GLN A 156 -8.95 -20.91 -7.19
CA GLN A 156 -9.24 -19.48 -7.24
C GLN A 156 -9.53 -18.84 -5.86
N LEU A 157 -10.06 -19.62 -4.90
CA LEU A 157 -10.36 -19.13 -3.55
C LEU A 157 -9.12 -18.63 -2.81
N TRP A 158 -7.95 -19.23 -3.06
CA TRP A 158 -6.68 -18.76 -2.49
C TRP A 158 -6.34 -17.36 -3.00
N PHE A 159 -6.64 -17.07 -4.27
CA PHE A 159 -6.44 -15.75 -4.85
C PHE A 159 -7.46 -14.75 -4.30
N TRP A 160 -8.75 -15.06 -4.34
CA TRP A 160 -9.78 -14.14 -3.79
C TRP A 160 -9.55 -13.79 -2.31
N GLY A 161 -8.99 -14.73 -1.52
CA GLY A 161 -8.72 -14.55 -0.11
C GLY A 161 -7.35 -13.98 0.26
N PHE A 162 -6.57 -13.41 -0.68
CA PHE A 162 -5.20 -12.92 -0.42
C PHE A 162 -4.30 -14.00 0.26
N SER A 163 -4.42 -15.24 -0.18
CA SER A 163 -3.69 -16.40 0.36
C SER A 163 -3.00 -17.23 -0.72
N ALA A 164 -2.84 -16.65 -1.92
CA ALA A 164 -2.12 -17.26 -3.03
C ALA A 164 -0.70 -17.68 -2.63
N ASN A 165 -0.05 -16.93 -1.74
CA ASN A 165 1.28 -17.28 -1.22
C ASN A 165 1.34 -18.64 -0.53
N ILE A 166 0.29 -19.02 0.21
CA ILE A 166 0.22 -20.30 0.93
C ILE A 166 0.08 -21.46 -0.07
N TRP A 167 -0.83 -21.30 -1.04
CA TRP A 167 -1.03 -22.29 -2.09
C TRP A 167 0.24 -22.49 -2.94
N MET A 168 0.92 -21.39 -3.28
CA MET A 168 2.17 -21.43 -4.03
C MET A 168 3.34 -21.99 -3.22
N ALA A 169 3.37 -21.83 -1.89
CA ALA A 169 4.47 -22.31 -1.06
C ALA A 169 4.57 -23.85 -1.00
N GLY A 170 3.47 -24.57 -1.18
CA GLY A 170 3.47 -26.03 -1.30
C GLY A 170 3.95 -26.53 -2.66
N ARG A 171 4.41 -25.64 -3.54
CA ARG A 171 4.80 -25.89 -4.92
C ARG A 171 6.10 -25.14 -5.22
N GLN A 172 6.77 -25.53 -6.29
CA GLN A 172 7.84 -24.68 -6.81
C GLN A 172 7.21 -23.39 -7.35
N TRP A 173 7.67 -22.21 -6.90
CA TRP A 173 7.03 -20.92 -7.22
C TRP A 173 6.80 -20.72 -8.72
N TRP A 174 7.76 -21.13 -9.55
CA TRP A 174 7.66 -21.04 -11.01
C TRP A 174 6.54 -21.91 -11.59
N GLN A 175 6.25 -23.07 -11.00
CA GLN A 175 5.15 -23.95 -11.41
C GLN A 175 3.79 -23.40 -10.99
N ALA A 176 3.76 -22.55 -9.95
CA ALA A 176 2.54 -21.95 -9.43
C ALA A 176 2.24 -20.57 -10.03
N ASN A 177 3.14 -20.02 -10.86
CA ASN A 177 2.96 -18.77 -11.60
C ASN A 177 2.09 -18.98 -12.86
N LEU A 178 0.85 -19.43 -12.66
CA LEU A 178 -0.09 -19.68 -13.75
C LEU A 178 -0.59 -18.35 -14.31
N TYR A 179 -0.46 -18.14 -15.63
CA TYR A 179 -0.90 -16.92 -16.31
C TYR A 179 -0.38 -15.61 -15.70
N GLY A 180 0.87 -15.62 -15.20
CA GLY A 180 1.50 -14.44 -14.64
C GLY A 180 0.99 -14.05 -13.25
N THR A 181 0.29 -14.93 -12.53
CA THR A 181 -0.22 -14.69 -11.17
C THR A 181 0.86 -14.66 -10.08
N GLY A 182 2.13 -14.93 -10.41
CA GLY A 182 3.24 -14.98 -9.45
C GLY A 182 3.44 -13.69 -8.65
N HIS A 183 3.13 -12.53 -9.23
CA HIS A 183 3.16 -11.25 -8.53
C HIS A 183 2.10 -11.14 -7.41
N LEU A 184 1.04 -11.94 -7.44
CA LEU A 184 0.03 -11.99 -6.37
C LEU A 184 0.56 -12.65 -5.10
N TRP A 185 1.67 -13.39 -5.19
CA TRP A 185 2.37 -13.96 -4.04
C TRP A 185 2.84 -12.87 -3.07
N SER A 186 3.60 -11.89 -3.58
CA SER A 186 4.17 -10.84 -2.75
C SER A 186 3.09 -9.89 -2.25
N LEU A 187 2.07 -9.62 -3.07
CA LEU A 187 0.94 -8.80 -2.67
C LEU A 187 0.11 -9.45 -1.55
N ALA A 188 -0.12 -10.77 -1.60
CA ALA A 188 -0.78 -11.51 -0.52
C ALA A 188 -0.01 -11.40 0.80
N ILE A 189 1.31 -11.58 0.76
CA ILE A 189 2.16 -11.41 1.94
C ILE A 189 2.12 -9.97 2.45
N GLU A 190 2.17 -9.00 1.55
CA GLU A 190 2.12 -7.59 1.91
C GLU A 190 0.82 -7.28 2.67
N GLU A 191 -0.35 -7.65 2.14
CA GLU A 191 -1.63 -7.41 2.80
C GLU A 191 -1.76 -8.15 4.14
N GLN A 192 -1.29 -9.40 4.22
CA GLN A 192 -1.21 -10.14 5.49
C GLN A 192 -0.33 -9.39 6.51
N PHE A 193 0.83 -8.90 6.08
CA PHE A 193 1.75 -8.14 6.92
C PHE A 193 1.13 -6.83 7.40
N TYR A 194 0.38 -6.12 6.55
CA TYR A 194 -0.35 -4.90 6.93
C TYR A 194 -1.41 -5.15 8.01
N ILE A 195 -1.97 -6.36 8.12
CA ILE A 195 -2.95 -6.69 9.16
C ILE A 195 -2.25 -7.21 10.42
N VAL A 196 -1.30 -8.12 10.25
CA VAL A 196 -0.63 -8.82 11.36
C VAL A 196 0.31 -7.90 12.12
N TRP A 197 1.13 -7.11 11.43
CA TRP A 197 2.16 -6.30 12.08
C TRP A 197 1.60 -5.25 13.05
N PRO A 198 0.55 -4.49 12.70
CA PRO A 198 -0.08 -3.59 13.66
C PRO A 198 -0.62 -4.31 14.90
N ALA A 199 -1.26 -5.47 14.72
CA ALA A 199 -1.76 -6.26 15.84
C ALA A 199 -0.61 -6.70 16.75
N VAL A 200 0.51 -7.16 16.17
CA VAL A 200 1.72 -7.52 16.92
C VAL A 200 2.25 -6.34 17.73
N VAL A 201 2.34 -5.15 17.13
CA VAL A 201 2.84 -3.94 17.80
C VAL A 201 1.91 -3.44 18.90
N LEU A 202 0.59 -3.46 18.67
CA LEU A 202 -0.39 -3.01 19.66
C LEU A 202 -0.49 -3.97 20.86
N LEU A 203 -0.27 -5.27 20.65
CA LEU A 203 -0.38 -6.30 21.69
C LEU A 203 0.94 -6.56 22.43
N SER A 204 2.08 -6.14 21.88
CA SER A 204 3.41 -6.45 22.43
C SER A 204 4.06 -5.27 23.14
N ARG A 205 4.76 -5.55 24.23
CA ARG A 205 5.67 -4.58 24.87
C ARG A 205 6.99 -4.51 24.08
N ARG A 206 7.77 -3.44 24.25
CA ARG A 206 9.07 -3.23 23.56
C ARG A 206 10.00 -4.45 23.61
N ARG A 207 10.12 -5.11 24.77
CA ARG A 207 10.94 -6.34 24.91
C ARG A 207 10.38 -7.51 24.08
N GLY A 208 9.05 -7.65 24.03
CA GLY A 208 8.37 -8.65 23.20
C GLY A 208 8.58 -8.37 21.71
N LEU A 209 8.52 -7.11 21.28
CA LEU A 209 8.82 -6.72 19.89
C LEU A 209 10.25 -7.05 19.48
N MET A 210 11.23 -6.81 20.35
CA MET A 210 12.62 -7.19 20.07
C MET A 210 12.79 -8.71 19.97
N ALA A 211 12.10 -9.47 20.83
CA ALA A 211 12.11 -10.93 20.75
C ALA A 211 11.45 -11.44 19.45
N ILE A 212 10.30 -10.88 19.08
CA ILE A 212 9.60 -11.23 17.82
C ILE A 212 10.47 -10.90 16.62
N ALA A 213 11.13 -9.73 16.59
CA ALA A 213 12.05 -9.36 15.52
C ALA A 213 13.24 -10.32 15.45
N ALA A 214 13.83 -10.69 16.59
CA ALA A 214 14.92 -11.68 16.63
C ALA A 214 14.46 -13.05 16.12
N ILE A 215 13.27 -13.51 16.53
CA ILE A 215 12.67 -14.76 16.06
C ILE A 215 12.43 -14.71 14.54
N ALA A 216 11.88 -13.60 14.03
CA ALA A 216 11.60 -13.41 12.60
C ALA A 216 12.87 -13.40 11.74
N ILE A 217 14.05 -13.11 12.31
CA ILE A 217 15.33 -13.20 11.62
C ILE A 217 15.92 -14.62 11.74
N VAL A 218 15.96 -15.16 12.96
CA VAL A 218 16.66 -16.42 13.25
C VAL A 218 15.91 -17.62 12.70
N VAL A 219 14.59 -17.69 12.88
CA VAL A 219 13.82 -18.89 12.53
C VAL A 219 13.83 -19.17 11.02
N PRO A 220 13.55 -18.20 10.12
CA PRO A 220 13.62 -18.47 8.68
C PRO A 220 15.03 -18.86 8.23
N PHE A 221 16.07 -18.27 8.81
CA PHE A 221 17.46 -18.61 8.50
C PHE A 221 17.78 -20.06 8.89
N VAL A 222 17.45 -20.47 10.12
CA VAL A 222 17.64 -21.85 10.59
C VAL A 222 16.81 -22.83 9.78
N LEU A 223 15.54 -22.52 9.52
CA LEU A 223 14.65 -23.36 8.73
C LEU A 223 15.20 -23.57 7.32
N ARG A 224 15.71 -22.51 6.68
CA ARG A 224 16.31 -22.60 5.34
C ARG A 224 17.53 -23.50 5.31
N ILE A 225 18.39 -23.42 6.33
CA ILE A 225 19.54 -24.33 6.46
C ILE A 225 19.08 -25.77 6.66
N ALA A 226 18.08 -25.99 7.51
CA ALA A 226 17.56 -27.33 7.79
C ALA A 226 16.92 -27.97 6.54
N LEU A 227 16.12 -27.21 5.79
CA LEU A 227 15.51 -27.68 4.54
C LEU A 227 16.58 -27.98 3.48
N TRP A 228 17.58 -27.12 3.32
CA TRP A 228 18.68 -27.35 2.39
C TRP A 228 19.47 -28.63 2.71
N GLN A 229 19.68 -28.92 3.99
CA GLN A 229 20.32 -30.17 4.42
C GLN A 229 19.45 -31.41 4.21
N ALA A 230 18.12 -31.26 4.30
CA ALA A 230 17.18 -32.35 4.07
C ALA A 230 17.10 -32.72 2.58
N ASP A 231 17.11 -31.73 1.69
CA ASP A 231 17.10 -31.93 0.23
C ASP A 231 18.44 -32.48 -0.30
N ALA A 232 19.54 -32.30 0.45
CA ALA A 232 20.87 -32.80 0.08
C ALA A 232 21.12 -34.28 0.42
N ARG A 233 20.14 -34.98 1.01
CA ARG A 233 20.22 -36.41 1.38
C ARG A 233 19.36 -37.26 0.45
#